data_AF-A0A3S1PJY8-F1
#
_entry.id   AF-A0A3S1PJY8-F1
#
_cell.length_a   1.000
_cell.length_b   1.000
_cell.length_c   1.000
_cell.angle_alpha   90.00
_cell.angle_beta   90.00
_cell.angle_gamma   90.00
#
_symmetry.space_group_name_H-M   'P 1'
#
loop_
_entity.id
_entity.type
_entity.pdbx_description
1 polymer ?
#
loop_
_entity_poly.entity_id
_entity_poly.type
_entity_poly.pdbx_seq_one_letter_code
_entity_poly.pdbx_strand_id
1 'polypeptide(L)'
;MRLHSSFLAIATMAASSAVAAPFTYVNERFGTVCTFPDEIFTDRQPEPDNGDGQQWLSADGASLICSGILNIDNDTPKGFVAAEKASDEAGYK
;
A
#
# COMPACT_ATOMS: atom_id res chain seq x y z
N MET A 1 -51.01 -38.20 0.74
CA MET A 1 -50.32 -36.90 0.60
C MET A 1 -48.82 -37.18 0.59
N ARG A 2 -48.15 -37.17 -0.57
CA ARG A 2 -46.69 -37.42 -0.66
C ARG A 2 -45.97 -36.08 -0.57
N LEU A 3 -45.39 -35.78 0.59
CA LEU A 3 -44.57 -34.59 0.81
C LEU A 3 -43.22 -34.84 0.14
N HIS A 4 -42.94 -34.13 -0.96
CA HIS A 4 -41.63 -34.16 -1.61
C HIS A 4 -40.74 -33.16 -0.89
N SER A 5 -39.78 -33.64 -0.12
CA SER A 5 -38.76 -32.80 0.51
C SER A 5 -37.75 -32.37 -0.55
N SER A 6 -37.86 -31.13 -1.02
CA SER A 6 -36.84 -30.50 -1.85
C SER A 6 -35.66 -30.10 -0.97
N PHE A 7 -34.54 -30.81 -1.07
CA PHE A 7 -33.27 -30.41 -0.46
C PHE A 7 -32.68 -29.23 -1.26
N LEU A 8 -32.56 -28.06 -0.63
CA LEU A 8 -31.87 -26.90 -1.20
C LEU A 8 -30.37 -27.03 -0.89
N ALA A 9 -29.56 -27.32 -1.91
CA ALA A 9 -28.11 -27.36 -1.79
C ALA A 9 -27.54 -25.94 -1.87
N ILE A 10 -26.97 -25.45 -0.77
CA ILE A 10 -26.22 -24.19 -0.74
C ILE A 10 -24.80 -24.51 -1.23
N ALA A 11 -24.47 -24.08 -2.44
CA ALA A 11 -23.11 -24.16 -2.95
C ALA A 11 -22.26 -23.05 -2.32
N THR A 12 -21.33 -23.42 -1.44
CA THR A 12 -20.31 -22.52 -0.92
C THR A 12 -19.27 -22.27 -2.00
N MET A 13 -19.33 -21.12 -2.68
CA MET A 13 -18.24 -20.67 -3.53
C MET A 13 -17.06 -20.30 -2.63
N ALA A 14 -16.06 -21.16 -2.56
CA ALA A 14 -14.77 -20.82 -1.98
C ALA A 14 -14.08 -19.81 -2.90
N ALA A 15 -14.05 -18.54 -2.50
CA ALA A 15 -13.24 -17.53 -3.18
C ALA A 15 -11.76 -17.90 -2.99
N SER A 16 -11.11 -18.40 -4.03
CA SER A 16 -9.66 -18.55 -4.05
C SER A 16 -9.05 -17.15 -4.13
N SER A 17 -8.31 -16.73 -3.12
CA SER A 17 -7.50 -15.51 -3.18
C SER A 17 -6.45 -15.72 -4.27
N ALA A 18 -6.54 -14.97 -5.37
CA ALA A 18 -5.44 -14.90 -6.32
C ALA A 18 -4.24 -14.26 -5.60
N VAL A 19 -3.08 -14.90 -5.68
CA VAL A 19 -1.83 -14.31 -5.20
C VAL A 19 -1.36 -13.37 -6.31
N ALA A 20 -1.57 -12.07 -6.10
CA ALA A 20 -1.08 -11.02 -6.99
C ALA A 20 0.43 -11.16 -7.24
N ALA A 21 0.89 -10.83 -8.45
CA ALA A 21 2.32 -10.77 -8.71
C ALA A 21 2.93 -9.58 -7.93
N PRO A 22 4.08 -9.76 -7.28
CA PRO A 22 4.75 -8.64 -6.63
C PRO A 22 5.47 -7.77 -7.68
N PHE A 23 5.36 -6.46 -7.52
CA PHE A 23 6.24 -5.49 -8.16
C PHE A 23 7.23 -4.95 -7.13
N THR A 24 8.50 -4.80 -7.52
CA THR A 24 9.55 -4.23 -6.69
C THR A 24 10.12 -2.97 -7.35
N TYR A 25 10.03 -1.86 -6.63
CA TYR A 25 10.69 -0.61 -6.98
C TYR A 25 11.94 -0.41 -6.14
N VAL A 26 12.99 0.11 -6.77
CA VAL A 26 14.25 0.51 -6.14
C VAL A 26 14.51 1.98 -6.51
N ASN A 27 14.64 2.85 -5.52
CA ASN A 27 15.14 4.20 -5.72
C ASN A 27 16.67 4.19 -5.70
N GLU A 28 17.31 4.48 -6.82
CA GLU A 28 18.78 4.42 -6.92
C GLU A 28 19.50 5.49 -6.08
N ARG A 29 18.85 6.64 -5.82
CA ARG A 29 19.44 7.77 -5.09
C ARG A 29 19.63 7.46 -3.61
N PHE A 30 18.61 6.89 -2.97
CA PHE A 30 18.59 6.62 -1.53
C PHE A 30 18.68 5.13 -1.19
N GLY A 31 18.58 4.25 -2.19
CA GLY A 31 18.57 2.80 -1.99
C GLY A 31 17.28 2.27 -1.36
N THR A 32 16.22 3.08 -1.27
CA THR A 32 14.92 2.65 -0.73
C THR A 32 14.31 1.59 -1.65
N VAL A 33 13.79 0.50 -1.06
CA VAL A 33 13.14 -0.59 -1.78
C VAL A 33 11.73 -0.81 -1.23
N CYS A 34 10.75 -0.89 -2.12
CA CYS A 34 9.38 -1.27 -1.78
C CYS A 34 8.89 -2.39 -2.69
N THR A 35 8.25 -3.40 -2.10
CA THR A 35 7.59 -4.49 -2.81
C THR A 35 6.11 -4.48 -2.47
N PHE A 36 5.24 -4.45 -3.49
CA PHE A 36 3.79 -4.40 -3.32
C PHE A 36 3.06 -5.17 -4.43
N PRO A 37 1.77 -5.52 -4.24
CA PRO A 37 0.96 -6.18 -5.27
C PRO A 37 0.79 -5.28 -6.51
N ASP A 38 1.14 -5.80 -7.68
CA ASP A 38 1.13 -5.03 -8.93
C ASP A 38 -0.28 -4.72 -9.46
N GLU A 39 -1.30 -5.44 -8.99
CA GLU A 39 -2.71 -5.25 -9.37
C GLU A 39 -3.45 -4.18 -8.54
N ILE A 40 -2.91 -3.76 -7.39
CA ILE A 40 -3.55 -2.78 -6.50
C ILE A 40 -3.12 -1.35 -6.86
N PHE A 41 -1.80 -1.12 -6.95
CA PHE A 41 -1.20 0.19 -7.18
C PHE A 41 -0.70 0.31 -8.62
N THR A 42 -1.65 0.38 -9.56
CA THR A 42 -1.38 0.32 -11.00
C THR A 42 -1.12 1.68 -11.63
N ASP A 43 -1.61 2.78 -11.03
CA ASP A 43 -1.46 4.12 -11.58
C ASP A 43 -0.17 4.80 -11.09
N ARG A 44 0.94 4.53 -11.78
CA ARG A 44 2.24 5.18 -11.52
C ARG A 44 2.16 6.66 -11.88
N GLN A 45 2.32 7.52 -10.89
CA GLN A 45 2.34 8.96 -11.08
C GLN A 45 3.61 9.41 -11.81
N PRO A 46 3.66 10.65 -12.35
CA PRO A 46 4.90 11.23 -12.86
C PRO A 46 6.01 11.15 -11.82
N GLU A 47 7.24 10.92 -12.27
CA GLU A 47 8.38 10.83 -11.37
C GLU A 47 8.72 12.23 -10.83
N PRO A 48 8.92 12.40 -9.51
CA PRO A 48 9.32 13.68 -8.93
C PRO A 48 10.67 14.17 -9.45
N ASP A 49 10.78 15.47 -9.75
CA ASP A 49 12.02 16.09 -10.24
C ASP A 49 13.20 15.98 -9.27
N ASN A 50 12.93 15.87 -7.96
CA ASN A 50 13.96 15.69 -6.96
C ASN A 50 14.52 14.26 -6.92
N GLY A 51 13.85 13.27 -7.52
CA GLY A 51 14.28 11.87 -7.46
C GLY A 51 14.21 11.26 -6.06
N ASP A 52 13.42 11.83 -5.15
CA ASP A 52 13.28 11.33 -3.77
C ASP A 52 12.48 10.02 -3.71
N GLY A 53 11.74 9.68 -4.77
CA GLY A 53 10.93 8.47 -4.76
C GLY A 53 9.96 8.39 -5.92
N GLN A 54 8.96 7.53 -5.76
CA GLN A 54 7.88 7.34 -6.71
C GLN A 54 6.56 7.15 -5.97
N GLN A 55 5.47 7.61 -6.59
CA GLN A 55 4.10 7.43 -6.10
C GLN A 55 3.27 6.58 -7.07
N TRP A 56 2.37 5.79 -6.50
CA TRP A 56 1.31 5.09 -7.22
C TRP A 56 -0.05 5.34 -6.56
N LEU A 57 -1.10 5.34 -7.36
CA LEU A 57 -2.48 5.38 -6.90
C LEU A 57 -3.17 4.04 -7.19
N SER A 58 -4.13 3.69 -6.34
CA SER A 58 -5.06 2.59 -6.56
C SER A 58 -6.41 3.09 -7.07
N ALA A 59 -7.20 2.18 -7.64
CA ALA A 59 -8.52 2.51 -8.19
C ALA A 59 -9.55 2.99 -7.13
N ASP A 60 -9.35 2.62 -5.86
CA ASP A 60 -10.19 3.04 -4.74
C ASP A 60 -9.69 4.31 -4.03
N GLY A 61 -8.65 4.95 -4.59
CA GLY A 61 -8.14 6.24 -4.12
C GLY A 61 -7.07 6.16 -3.02
N ALA A 62 -6.59 4.96 -2.68
CA ALA A 62 -5.40 4.84 -1.84
C ALA A 62 -4.14 5.27 -2.61
N SER A 63 -3.12 5.66 -1.85
CA SER A 63 -1.82 6.04 -2.42
C SER A 63 -0.69 5.27 -1.73
N LEU A 64 0.31 4.92 -2.53
CA LEU A 64 1.56 4.34 -2.06
C LEU A 64 2.71 5.22 -2.53
N ILE A 65 3.56 5.63 -1.60
CA ILE A 65 4.79 6.36 -1.88
C ILE A 65 5.96 5.52 -1.39
N CYS A 66 6.93 5.29 -2.27
CA CYS A 66 8.21 4.70 -1.90
C CYS A 66 9.30 5.77 -2.08
N SER A 67 9.82 6.31 -0.97
CA SER A 67 10.76 7.44 -1.00
C SER A 67 11.87 7.34 0.04
N GLY A 68 12.94 8.09 -0.19
CA GLY A 68 13.98 8.41 0.77
C GLY A 68 14.17 9.92 0.83
N ILE A 69 14.55 10.44 2.00
CA ILE A 69 14.71 11.87 2.27
C ILE A 69 16.04 12.09 2.99
N LEU A 70 16.69 13.22 2.71
CA LEU A 70 17.87 13.66 3.46
C LEU A 70 17.52 13.95 4.92
N ASN A 71 18.33 13.43 5.85
CA ASN A 71 18.22 13.75 7.28
C ASN A 71 18.95 15.08 7.60
N ILE A 72 18.41 16.20 7.13
CA ILE A 72 19.03 17.54 7.27
C ILE A 72 19.07 17.98 8.72
N ASP A 73 18.05 17.62 9.52
CA ASP A 73 17.94 18.01 10.92
C ASP A 73 18.71 17.09 11.88
N ASN A 74 19.40 16.07 11.34
CA ASN A 74 20.07 15.02 12.11
C ASN A 74 19.12 14.38 13.14
N ASP A 75 17.86 14.19 12.76
CA ASP A 75 16.85 13.55 13.58
C ASP A 75 17.15 12.06 13.74
N THR A 76 16.52 11.45 14.73
CA THR A 76 16.58 10.02 14.99
C THR A 76 15.20 9.41 14.75
N PRO A 77 15.10 8.10 14.43
CA PRO A 77 13.80 7.45 14.32
C PRO A 77 12.90 7.64 15.55
N LYS A 78 13.50 7.70 16.75
CA LYS A 78 12.77 7.97 17.99
C LYS A 78 12.28 9.42 18.10
N GLY A 79 13.09 10.38 17.65
CA GLY A 79 12.74 11.80 17.61
C GLY A 79 11.58 12.04 16.65
N PHE A 80 11.68 11.52 15.43
CA PHE A 80 10.62 11.56 14.42
C PHE A 80 9.29 11.04 14.96
N VAL A 81 9.27 9.83 15.53
CA VAL A 81 8.04 9.23 16.10
C VAL A 81 7.47 10.06 17.25
N ALA A 82 8.32 10.68 18.07
CA ALA A 82 7.86 11.54 19.15
C ALA A 82 7.23 12.84 18.62
N ALA A 83 7.83 13.45 17.60
CA ALA A 83 7.33 14.65 16.93
C ALA A 83 5.97 14.37 16.24
N GLU A 84 5.87 13.29 15.47
CA GLU A 84 4.62 12.86 14.82
C GLU A 84 3.48 12.68 15.82
N LYS A 85 3.74 12.01 16.95
CA LYS A 85 2.73 11.80 18.00
C LYS A 85 2.30 13.08 18.74
N ALA A 86 3.15 14.10 18.72
CA ALA A 86 2.88 15.38 19.34
C ALA A 86 2.24 16.38 18.36
N SER A 87 2.18 16.04 17.07
CA SER A 87 1.62 16.90 16.03
C SER A 87 0.09 16.92 16.09
N ASP A 88 -0.48 18.11 15.95
CA ASP A 88 -1.93 18.33 15.78
C ASP A 88 -2.34 18.30 14.28
N GLU A 89 -1.39 18.13 13.37
CA GLU A 89 -1.66 17.97 11.95
C GLU A 89 -2.35 16.63 11.66
N ALA A 90 -3.11 16.57 10.57
CA ALA A 90 -3.80 15.35 10.15
C ALA A 90 -2.82 14.31 9.56
N GLY A 91 -1.94 13.76 10.41
CA GLY A 91 -1.14 12.55 10.16
C GLY A 91 -1.85 11.28 10.63
N TYR A 92 -1.21 10.11 10.45
CA TYR A 92 -1.75 8.79 10.84
C TYR A 92 -2.17 8.78 12.33
N LYS A 93 -3.48 8.89 12.58
CA LYS A 93 -4.08 8.69 13.91
C LYS A 93 -4.15 7.22 14.27
#